data_AF-A0A165MZM0-F1
#
_entry.id   AF-A0A165MZM0-F1
#
_cell.length_a   1.000
_cell.length_b   1.000
_cell.length_c   1.000
_cell.angle_alpha   90.00
_cell.angle_beta   90.00
_cell.angle_gamma   90.00
#
_symmetry.space_group_name_H-M   'P 1'
#
loop_
_entity.id
_entity.type
_entity.pdbx_description
1 polymer ?
#
loop_
_entity_poly.entity_id
_entity_poly.type
_entity_poly.pdbx_seq_one_letter_code
_entity_poly.pdbx_strand_id
1 'polypeptide(L)'
;MFSRKTRKGLLGGVALALAGVMAGEAGAATGVLITSTYCDRFTNSRNQIWTENNLGADNVYYMKDNGAVIQLSGPANITQVDDLIATAHGNCDGIGPFAKDAFAQHLKTARDTGADFNKLVFFSCSSAATGVSGHSLIDEVGTKFPGTKRIVGWPRSGYFSGSDDASFANAQYTSGADFAFIDPSREHEALGRIADMDYLWNTKITTPIGGPLRSVQAACNLAVGSGNDQDLKARMLETIAASRAVLTGEVVPNMPGSTVLGWGHQLLDYQDNAKVCGADIDGAGTAVPCNHPVNKNFNTAVVQ
;
A
#
# COMPACT_ATOMS: atom_id res chain seq x y z
N MET A 1 -65.57 8.14 15.67
CA MET A 1 -65.33 7.34 14.43
C MET A 1 -64.62 8.23 13.42
N PHE A 2 -63.33 7.99 13.15
CA PHE A 2 -62.55 8.83 12.23
C PHE A 2 -62.78 8.42 10.76
N SER A 3 -63.01 9.43 9.91
CA SER A 3 -63.43 9.33 8.51
C SER A 3 -62.35 8.78 7.57
N ARG A 4 -62.77 7.96 6.59
CA ARG A 4 -61.93 7.23 5.62
C ARG A 4 -61.23 8.11 4.57
N LYS A 5 -61.29 9.45 4.64
CA LYS A 5 -60.79 10.35 3.58
C LYS A 5 -59.35 10.83 3.71
N THR A 6 -58.62 10.54 4.80
CA THR A 6 -57.28 11.11 5.05
C THR A 6 -56.09 10.17 4.77
N ARG A 7 -56.31 8.99 4.15
CA ARG A 7 -55.25 7.97 4.00
C ARG A 7 -54.37 8.02 2.75
N LYS A 8 -54.60 8.95 1.81
CA LYS A 8 -53.83 9.00 0.54
C LYS A 8 -52.81 10.13 0.43
N GLY A 9 -52.73 11.04 1.41
CA GLY A 9 -51.85 12.22 1.35
C GLY A 9 -50.48 12.06 2.01
N LEU A 10 -50.20 10.96 2.71
CA LEU A 10 -49.01 10.86 3.59
C LEU A 10 -47.92 9.88 3.12
N LEU A 11 -48.05 9.32 1.92
CA LEU A 11 -47.06 8.36 1.37
C LEU A 11 -46.12 8.97 0.34
N GLY A 12 -46.32 10.23 -0.07
CA GLY A 12 -45.46 10.92 -1.05
C GLY A 12 -44.30 11.73 -0.44
N GLY A 13 -44.31 12.00 0.87
CA GLY A 13 -43.35 12.91 1.51
C GLY A 13 -42.13 12.24 2.14
N VAL A 14 -42.17 10.94 2.42
CA VAL A 14 -41.08 10.23 3.11
C VAL A 14 -40.03 9.68 2.13
N ALA A 15 -40.39 9.47 0.86
CA ALA A 15 -39.47 8.95 -0.14
C ALA A 15 -38.38 9.97 -0.56
N LEU A 16 -38.64 11.28 -0.47
CA LEU A 16 -37.65 12.31 -0.86
C LEU A 16 -36.64 12.63 0.25
N ALA A 17 -37.00 12.39 1.52
CA ALA A 17 -36.09 12.63 2.65
C ALA A 17 -35.03 11.53 2.79
N LEU A 18 -35.32 10.28 2.38
CA LEU A 18 -34.32 9.21 2.39
C LEU A 18 -33.29 9.33 1.24
N ALA A 19 -33.63 9.98 0.14
CA ALA A 19 -32.68 10.25 -0.95
C ALA A 19 -31.64 11.30 -0.58
N GLY A 20 -31.96 12.20 0.36
CA GLY A 20 -31.04 13.24 0.85
C GLY A 20 -29.99 12.78 1.88
N VAL A 21 -30.20 11.62 2.52
CA VAL A 21 -29.26 11.09 3.53
C VAL A 21 -28.22 10.14 2.92
N MET A 22 -28.47 9.61 1.71
CA MET A 22 -27.48 8.82 0.95
C MET A 22 -26.49 9.70 0.16
N ALA A 23 -26.74 11.01 0.06
CA ALA A 23 -25.87 11.97 -0.62
C ALA A 23 -24.91 12.72 0.33
N GLY A 24 -24.92 12.36 1.63
CA GLY A 24 -24.30 13.13 2.71
C GLY A 24 -22.90 12.73 3.13
N GLU A 25 -22.35 11.66 2.57
CA GLU A 25 -20.92 11.33 2.67
C GLU A 25 -20.48 10.86 1.29
N ALA A 26 -20.12 11.80 0.41
CA ALA A 26 -19.20 11.47 -0.66
C ALA A 26 -17.92 11.02 0.06
N GLY A 27 -17.84 9.72 0.35
CA GLY A 27 -16.75 9.12 1.11
C GLY A 27 -15.44 9.56 0.48
N ALA A 28 -14.55 10.08 1.32
CA ALA A 28 -13.20 10.48 0.93
C ALA A 28 -12.62 9.41 0.00
N ALA A 29 -12.37 9.76 -1.27
CA ALA A 29 -11.94 8.76 -2.23
C ALA A 29 -10.56 8.26 -1.82
N THR A 30 -10.42 6.96 -1.57
CA THR A 30 -9.15 6.33 -1.17
C THR A 30 -8.44 5.77 -2.39
N GLY A 31 -7.12 5.91 -2.46
CA GLY A 31 -6.31 5.35 -3.54
C GLY A 31 -5.02 4.67 -3.08
N VAL A 32 -4.52 3.76 -3.91
CA VAL A 32 -3.20 3.14 -3.77
C VAL A 32 -2.28 3.64 -4.87
N LEU A 33 -1.09 4.11 -4.52
CA LEU A 33 -0.01 4.42 -5.46
C LEU A 33 1.06 3.33 -5.41
N ILE A 34 1.33 2.70 -6.54
CA ILE A 34 2.41 1.72 -6.72
C ILE A 34 3.52 2.29 -7.61
N THR A 35 4.73 1.73 -7.51
CA THR A 35 5.89 2.06 -8.36
C THR A 35 6.42 0.81 -9.06
N SER A 36 7.47 0.93 -9.87
CA SER A 36 8.15 -0.20 -10.51
C SER A 36 8.59 -1.29 -9.52
N THR A 37 8.95 -0.91 -8.28
CA THR A 37 9.30 -1.85 -7.21
C THR A 37 8.14 -2.75 -6.75
N TYR A 38 6.91 -2.50 -7.21
CA TYR A 38 5.80 -3.44 -7.04
C TYR A 38 6.12 -4.85 -7.56
N CYS A 39 6.95 -4.94 -8.61
CA CYS A 39 7.32 -6.20 -9.23
C CYS A 39 8.39 -6.98 -8.45
N ASP A 40 9.15 -6.33 -7.59
CA ASP A 40 10.31 -6.95 -6.95
C ASP A 40 9.90 -8.13 -6.08
N ARG A 41 8.83 -7.96 -5.27
CA ARG A 41 8.31 -8.97 -4.34
C ARG A 41 6.82 -8.85 -4.10
N PHE A 42 6.25 -9.93 -3.55
CA PHE A 42 4.84 -10.02 -3.19
C PHE A 42 4.39 -9.02 -2.12
N THR A 43 5.31 -8.43 -1.36
CA THR A 43 4.99 -7.55 -0.21
C THR A 43 4.22 -6.30 -0.64
N ASN A 44 4.55 -5.70 -1.79
CA ASN A 44 3.82 -4.56 -2.33
C ASN A 44 2.41 -4.94 -2.80
N SER A 45 2.27 -6.09 -3.47
CA SER A 45 0.95 -6.65 -3.83
C SER A 45 0.10 -6.92 -2.59
N ARG A 46 0.71 -7.48 -1.55
CA ARG A 46 0.05 -7.74 -0.26
C ARG A 46 -0.49 -6.46 0.37
N ASN A 47 0.33 -5.41 0.44
CA ASN A 47 -0.07 -4.12 1.01
C ASN A 47 -1.22 -3.48 0.20
N GLN A 48 -1.18 -3.57 -1.14
CA GLN A 48 -2.27 -3.13 -1.99
C GLN A 48 -3.57 -3.89 -1.68
N ILE A 49 -3.54 -5.23 -1.69
CA ILE A 49 -4.73 -6.07 -1.45
C ILE A 49 -5.33 -5.77 -0.07
N TRP A 50 -4.49 -5.60 0.94
CA TRP A 50 -4.95 -5.21 2.28
C TRP A 50 -5.65 -3.85 2.25
N THR A 51 -5.08 -2.87 1.54
CA THR A 51 -5.64 -1.51 1.46
C THR A 51 -6.99 -1.52 0.74
N GLU A 52 -7.09 -2.26 -0.36
CA GLU A 52 -8.33 -2.44 -1.11
C GLU A 52 -9.42 -3.08 -0.23
N ASN A 53 -9.08 -4.17 0.47
CA ASN A 53 -10.05 -4.92 1.26
C ASN A 53 -10.50 -4.21 2.54
N ASN A 54 -9.62 -3.43 3.19
CA ASN A 54 -9.90 -2.84 4.51
C ASN A 54 -10.25 -1.35 4.45
N LEU A 55 -9.78 -0.62 3.43
CA LEU A 55 -9.98 0.83 3.31
C LEU A 55 -10.82 1.23 2.11
N GLY A 56 -11.34 0.27 1.33
CA GLY A 56 -12.13 0.54 0.13
C GLY A 56 -11.35 1.33 -0.92
N ALA A 57 -10.04 1.06 -1.03
CA ALA A 57 -9.15 1.78 -1.95
C ALA A 57 -9.31 1.28 -3.39
N ASP A 58 -10.45 1.58 -4.02
CA ASP A 58 -10.78 1.11 -5.37
C ASP A 58 -9.95 1.78 -6.48
N ASN A 59 -9.27 2.88 -6.16
CA ASN A 59 -8.43 3.63 -7.09
C ASN A 59 -6.98 3.17 -7.01
N VAL A 60 -6.42 2.68 -8.12
CA VAL A 60 -5.02 2.25 -8.19
C VAL A 60 -4.28 3.09 -9.22
N TYR A 61 -3.13 3.62 -8.81
CA TYR A 61 -2.26 4.45 -9.62
C TYR A 61 -0.87 3.83 -9.71
N TYR A 62 -0.19 4.07 -10.83
CA TYR A 62 1.19 3.68 -11.05
C TYR A 62 2.04 4.91 -11.34
N MET A 63 3.10 5.13 -10.56
CA MET A 63 4.13 6.12 -10.85
C MET A 63 5.22 5.48 -11.70
N LYS A 64 5.32 5.90 -12.96
CA LYS A 64 6.39 5.52 -13.89
C LYS A 64 7.73 6.08 -13.40
N ASP A 65 8.84 5.46 -13.75
CA ASP A 65 10.20 5.89 -13.36
C ASP A 65 10.57 7.32 -13.77
N ASN A 66 9.84 7.92 -14.73
CA ASN A 66 9.98 9.34 -15.09
C ASN A 66 9.14 10.28 -14.21
N GLY A 67 8.49 9.76 -13.16
CA GLY A 67 7.65 10.49 -12.22
C GLY A 67 6.20 10.72 -12.65
N ALA A 68 5.82 10.35 -13.88
CA ALA A 68 4.44 10.51 -14.33
C ALA A 68 3.53 9.46 -13.68
N VAL A 69 2.40 9.91 -13.14
CA VAL A 69 1.41 9.04 -12.50
C VAL A 69 0.27 8.76 -13.48
N ILE A 70 -0.03 7.47 -13.67
CA ILE A 70 -1.16 7.02 -14.48
C ILE A 70 -2.17 6.26 -13.62
N GLN A 71 -3.45 6.32 -14.00
CA GLN A 71 -4.51 5.58 -13.34
C GLN A 71 -4.68 4.18 -13.96
N LEU A 72 -4.50 3.16 -13.13
CA LEU A 72 -4.72 1.76 -13.49
C LEU A 72 -6.19 1.35 -13.31
N SER A 73 -6.82 1.69 -12.19
CA SER A 73 -8.23 1.35 -11.92
C SER A 73 -8.93 2.40 -11.05
N GLY A 74 -10.24 2.24 -10.91
CA GLY A 74 -11.10 3.07 -10.08
C GLY A 74 -11.75 4.23 -10.83
N PRO A 75 -12.75 4.89 -10.22
CA PRO A 75 -13.48 6.00 -10.84
C PRO A 75 -12.82 7.37 -10.62
N ALA A 76 -11.95 7.53 -9.62
CA ALA A 76 -11.39 8.82 -9.22
C ALA A 76 -9.99 9.05 -9.81
N ASN A 77 -9.75 10.23 -10.39
CA ASN A 77 -8.40 10.66 -10.72
C ASN A 77 -7.60 10.89 -9.43
N ILE A 78 -6.27 10.83 -9.51
CA ILE A 78 -5.41 11.08 -8.33
C ILE A 78 -5.63 12.48 -7.73
N THR A 79 -6.16 13.41 -8.52
CA THR A 79 -6.58 14.76 -8.11
C THR A 79 -7.86 14.82 -7.30
N GLN A 80 -8.60 13.71 -7.22
CA GLN A 80 -9.89 13.57 -6.52
C GLN A 80 -9.79 12.68 -5.28
N VAL A 81 -8.63 12.07 -5.03
CA VAL A 81 -8.37 11.18 -3.89
C VAL A 81 -8.05 11.96 -2.62
N ASP A 82 -8.74 11.71 -1.54
CA ASP A 82 -8.47 12.37 -0.26
C ASP A 82 -7.44 11.62 0.58
N ASP A 83 -7.48 10.29 0.53
CA ASP A 83 -6.59 9.42 1.29
C ASP A 83 -5.75 8.57 0.32
N LEU A 84 -4.43 8.76 0.32
CA LEU A 84 -3.53 8.02 -0.57
C LEU A 84 -2.57 7.14 0.24
N ILE A 85 -2.48 5.89 -0.18
CA ILE A 85 -1.58 4.89 0.37
C ILE A 85 -0.55 4.54 -0.70
N ALA A 86 0.71 4.93 -0.50
CA ALA A 86 1.80 4.56 -1.39
C ALA A 86 2.46 3.26 -0.90
N THR A 87 2.58 2.26 -1.77
CA THR A 87 3.37 1.04 -1.49
C THR A 87 4.50 0.89 -2.49
N ALA A 88 5.71 0.83 -1.95
CA ALA A 88 6.95 0.69 -2.71
C ALA A 88 8.06 0.17 -1.78
N HIS A 89 9.08 -0.46 -2.35
CA HIS A 89 10.31 -0.64 -1.59
C HIS A 89 10.97 0.72 -1.35
N GLY A 90 11.78 0.83 -0.30
CA GLY A 90 12.51 2.06 -0.03
C GLY A 90 13.65 1.84 0.95
N ASN A 91 14.43 2.89 1.12
CA ASN A 91 15.58 2.95 2.03
C ASN A 91 15.70 4.38 2.59
N CYS A 92 16.83 4.70 3.20
CA CYS A 92 17.00 6.00 3.85
C CYS A 92 17.19 7.17 2.88
N ASP A 93 17.53 6.91 1.62
CA ASP A 93 17.72 7.96 0.61
C ASP A 93 16.58 8.01 -0.43
N GLY A 94 15.78 6.95 -0.54
CA GLY A 94 14.78 6.84 -1.60
C GLY A 94 13.57 5.96 -1.33
N ILE A 95 12.59 6.08 -2.22
CA ILE A 95 11.37 5.27 -2.30
C ILE A 95 11.14 4.89 -3.77
N GLY A 96 10.96 3.60 -4.02
CA GLY A 96 10.97 3.05 -5.35
C GLY A 96 12.27 3.39 -6.09
N PRO A 97 12.20 3.84 -7.34
CA PRO A 97 13.37 4.29 -8.11
C PRO A 97 13.80 5.73 -7.80
N PHE A 98 13.17 6.41 -6.83
CA PHE A 98 13.31 7.86 -6.64
C PHE A 98 14.06 8.22 -5.35
N ALA A 99 14.80 9.32 -5.39
CA ALA A 99 15.13 10.07 -4.18
C ALA A 99 13.85 10.60 -3.51
N LYS A 100 13.88 10.79 -2.19
CA LYS A 100 12.71 11.19 -1.38
C LYS A 100 12.09 12.52 -1.84
N ASP A 101 12.91 13.52 -2.12
CA ASP A 101 12.49 14.84 -2.60
C ASP A 101 11.86 14.75 -4.00
N ALA A 102 12.47 13.97 -4.89
CA ALA A 102 11.99 13.74 -6.24
C ALA A 102 10.63 13.03 -6.22
N PHE A 103 10.46 11.99 -5.40
CA PHE A 103 9.18 11.32 -5.22
C PHE A 103 8.10 12.30 -4.73
N ALA A 104 8.38 13.07 -3.68
CA ALA A 104 7.44 14.05 -3.14
C ALA A 104 7.05 15.10 -4.19
N GLN A 105 8.02 15.54 -5.00
CA GLN A 105 7.78 16.46 -6.10
C GLN A 105 6.93 15.85 -7.21
N HIS A 106 7.20 14.60 -7.61
CA HIS A 106 6.39 13.88 -8.61
C HIS A 106 4.95 13.68 -8.14
N LEU A 107 4.77 13.31 -6.87
CA LEU A 107 3.44 13.22 -6.27
C LEU A 107 2.73 14.57 -6.26
N LYS A 108 3.44 15.67 -5.95
CA LYS A 108 2.86 17.02 -5.99
C LYS A 108 2.44 17.43 -7.39
N THR A 109 3.27 17.15 -8.39
CA THR A 109 2.96 17.41 -9.80
C THR A 109 1.73 16.59 -10.26
N ALA A 110 1.61 15.33 -9.83
CA ALA A 110 0.45 14.51 -10.18
C ALA A 110 -0.86 15.01 -9.54
N ARG A 111 -0.77 15.62 -8.35
CA ARG A 111 -1.93 16.09 -7.56
C ARG A 111 -2.40 17.50 -7.93
N ASP A 112 -1.74 18.19 -8.87
CA ASP A 112 -1.84 19.64 -9.18
C ASP A 112 -3.25 20.25 -9.25
N THR A 113 -3.87 20.43 -8.08
CA THR A 113 -5.22 20.97 -7.88
C THR A 113 -5.29 22.02 -6.78
N GLY A 114 -4.18 22.25 -6.08
CA GLY A 114 -4.13 23.11 -4.89
C GLY A 114 -4.74 22.47 -3.62
N ALA A 115 -5.44 21.34 -3.72
CA ALA A 115 -5.93 20.60 -2.57
C ALA A 115 -4.92 19.52 -2.13
N ASP A 116 -4.50 19.61 -0.87
CA ASP A 116 -3.68 18.58 -0.24
C ASP A 116 -4.53 17.37 0.19
N PHE A 117 -3.88 16.31 0.62
CA PHE A 117 -4.57 15.08 1.03
C PHE A 117 -5.17 15.24 2.44
N ASN A 118 -6.22 14.49 2.76
CA ASN A 118 -6.58 14.30 4.17
C ASN A 118 -5.54 13.39 4.83
N LYS A 119 -5.09 12.34 4.14
CA LYS A 119 -4.15 11.37 4.68
C LYS A 119 -3.19 10.83 3.63
N LEU A 120 -1.91 10.75 4.01
CA LEU A 120 -0.86 10.06 3.25
C LEU A 120 -0.24 8.96 4.09
N VAL A 121 -0.08 7.78 3.51
CA VAL A 121 0.53 6.61 4.18
C VAL A 121 1.59 6.01 3.27
N PHE A 122 2.79 5.80 3.79
CA PHE A 122 3.91 5.23 3.02
C PHE A 122 4.28 3.84 3.50
N PHE A 123 3.73 2.81 2.86
CA PHE A 123 4.27 1.45 2.99
C PHE A 123 5.58 1.30 2.23
N SER A 124 6.59 1.92 2.80
CA SER A 124 7.95 1.93 2.33
C SER A 124 8.84 1.94 3.54
N CYS A 125 9.89 1.15 3.45
CA CYS A 125 10.90 1.10 4.48
C CYS A 125 11.61 2.46 4.55
N SER A 126 11.98 2.84 5.76
CA SER A 126 12.74 4.02 6.13
C SER A 126 12.13 5.33 5.61
N SER A 127 10.81 5.34 5.39
CA SER A 127 10.04 6.52 4.96
C SER A 127 10.03 7.65 6.00
N ALA A 128 10.13 7.33 7.29
CA ALA A 128 10.32 8.29 8.36
C ALA A 128 11.77 8.36 8.89
N ALA A 129 12.72 7.65 8.26
CA ALA A 129 14.14 7.77 8.57
C ALA A 129 14.77 8.89 7.76
N THR A 130 15.88 9.45 8.25
CA THR A 130 16.70 10.37 7.47
C THR A 130 17.91 9.64 6.90
N GLY A 131 18.21 9.92 5.63
CA GLY A 131 19.40 9.43 4.95
C GLY A 131 20.48 10.50 4.89
N VAL A 132 21.30 10.46 3.84
CA VAL A 132 22.41 11.38 3.62
C VAL A 132 21.93 12.83 3.43
N SER A 133 20.73 13.02 2.87
CA SER A 133 20.12 14.34 2.68
C SER A 133 19.69 15.02 3.98
N GLY A 134 19.61 14.28 5.09
CA GLY A 134 19.11 14.79 6.38
C GLY A 134 17.59 14.93 6.47
N HIS A 135 16.85 14.59 5.43
CA HIS A 135 15.38 14.67 5.38
C HIS A 135 14.73 13.30 5.16
N SER A 136 13.61 13.06 5.83
CA SER A 136 12.80 11.85 5.63
C SER A 136 11.75 12.06 4.54
N LEU A 137 11.14 10.98 4.04
CA LEU A 137 10.08 11.12 3.02
C LEU A 137 8.88 11.88 3.58
N ILE A 138 8.54 11.65 4.84
CA ILE A 138 7.44 12.37 5.49
C ILE A 138 7.75 13.87 5.66
N ASP A 139 9.01 14.26 5.87
CA ASP A 139 9.42 15.68 5.90
C ASP A 139 9.27 16.34 4.53
N GLU A 140 9.74 15.66 3.48
CA GLU A 140 9.66 16.15 2.10
C GLU A 140 8.19 16.32 1.68
N VAL A 141 7.37 15.32 1.96
CA VAL A 141 5.93 15.35 1.66
C VAL A 141 5.22 16.40 2.50
N GLY A 142 5.52 16.53 3.79
CA GLY A 142 4.94 17.57 4.65
C GLY A 142 5.25 18.98 4.14
N THR A 143 6.43 19.18 3.55
CA THR A 143 6.81 20.44 2.91
C THR A 143 6.02 20.70 1.62
N LYS A 144 5.78 19.66 0.80
CA LYS A 144 5.05 19.78 -0.48
C LYS A 144 3.53 19.85 -0.32
N PHE A 145 3.00 19.31 0.79
CA PHE A 145 1.58 19.23 1.10
C PHE A 145 1.28 19.74 2.52
N PRO A 146 1.52 21.02 2.81
CA PRO A 146 1.42 21.59 4.16
C PRO A 146 -0.01 21.56 4.76
N GLY A 147 -1.03 21.39 3.93
CA GLY A 147 -2.42 21.21 4.33
C GLY A 147 -2.81 19.75 4.62
N THR A 148 -1.89 18.79 4.49
CA THR A 148 -2.19 17.38 4.78
C THR A 148 -2.43 17.19 6.27
N LYS A 149 -3.57 16.61 6.64
CA LYS A 149 -3.95 16.46 8.06
C LYS A 149 -3.19 15.35 8.77
N ARG A 150 -2.74 14.33 8.02
CA ARG A 150 -2.05 13.18 8.57
C ARG A 150 -1.09 12.56 7.56
N ILE A 151 0.20 12.51 7.91
CA ILE A 151 1.23 11.81 7.14
C ILE A 151 1.77 10.67 8.00
N VAL A 152 1.78 9.45 7.46
CA VAL A 152 2.20 8.24 8.17
C VAL A 152 3.37 7.58 7.45
N GLY A 153 4.46 7.36 8.18
CA GLY A 153 5.65 6.65 7.69
C GLY A 153 6.32 5.83 8.79
N TRP A 154 7.38 5.11 8.43
CA TRP A 154 8.10 4.20 9.32
C TRP A 154 9.60 4.48 9.36
N PRO A 155 10.24 4.48 10.54
CA PRO A 155 11.66 4.74 10.67
C PRO A 155 12.51 3.57 10.17
N ARG A 156 11.95 2.37 10.05
CA ARG A 156 12.60 1.17 9.51
C ARG A 156 11.62 0.52 8.53
N SER A 157 11.30 -0.76 8.66
CA SER A 157 10.33 -1.44 7.81
C SER A 157 8.89 -0.87 7.91
N GLY A 158 8.16 -0.75 6.80
CA GLY A 158 6.77 -0.27 6.82
C GLY A 158 5.77 -1.34 6.42
N TYR A 159 4.90 -1.77 7.33
CA TYR A 159 3.87 -2.78 7.05
C TYR A 159 2.75 -2.78 8.12
N PHE A 160 1.56 -3.34 7.84
CA PHE A 160 0.46 -3.48 8.82
C PHE A 160 0.34 -4.87 9.43
N SER A 161 0.58 -5.01 10.73
CA SER A 161 0.05 -6.17 11.45
C SER A 161 -1.35 -5.84 11.98
N GLY A 162 -2.34 -6.73 11.80
CA GLY A 162 -3.69 -6.48 12.29
C GLY A 162 -4.63 -7.66 12.08
N SER A 163 -5.51 -7.89 13.04
CA SER A 163 -6.61 -8.85 13.01
C SER A 163 -7.80 -8.33 12.19
N ASP A 164 -7.56 -7.95 10.94
CA ASP A 164 -8.59 -7.46 10.01
C ASP A 164 -9.29 -6.14 10.41
N ASP A 165 -8.70 -5.36 11.32
CA ASP A 165 -9.18 -4.01 11.66
C ASP A 165 -8.44 -2.96 10.81
N ALA A 166 -9.21 -2.14 10.09
CA ALA A 166 -8.76 -1.00 9.29
C ALA A 166 -8.20 0.17 10.14
N SER A 167 -8.28 0.09 11.48
CA SER A 167 -7.82 1.12 12.39
C SER A 167 -6.30 1.32 12.39
N PHE A 168 -5.87 2.47 11.90
CA PHE A 168 -4.48 2.93 11.99
C PHE A 168 -4.06 3.32 13.41
N ALA A 169 -4.99 3.49 14.34
CA ALA A 169 -4.67 3.71 15.75
C ALA A 169 -4.16 2.42 16.41
N ASN A 170 -4.58 1.27 15.86
CA ASN A 170 -4.16 -0.07 16.28
C ASN A 170 -3.06 -0.64 15.38
N ALA A 171 -2.66 0.07 14.31
CA ALA A 171 -1.57 -0.33 13.43
C ALA A 171 -0.25 -0.30 14.20
N GLN A 172 0.24 -1.47 14.57
CA GLN A 172 1.54 -1.63 15.20
C GLN A 172 2.59 -1.96 14.14
N TYR A 173 3.76 -1.32 14.25
CA TYR A 173 4.98 -1.90 13.71
C TYR A 173 5.25 -3.12 14.57
N THR A 174 5.17 -4.31 14.00
CA THR A 174 5.76 -5.46 14.68
C THR A 174 7.24 -5.45 14.35
N SER A 175 8.07 -5.26 15.35
CA SER A 175 9.47 -5.61 15.21
C SER A 175 9.59 -7.13 15.28
N GLY A 176 10.67 -7.70 14.74
CA GLY A 176 11.01 -9.09 15.00
C GLY A 176 11.08 -9.43 16.49
N ALA A 177 11.36 -8.43 17.33
CA ALA A 177 11.35 -8.55 18.79
C ALA A 177 9.95 -8.70 19.39
N ASP A 178 8.90 -8.19 18.74
CA ASP A 178 7.51 -8.42 19.18
C ASP A 178 7.04 -9.84 18.84
N PHE A 179 7.70 -10.55 17.92
CA PHE A 179 7.46 -11.97 17.66
C PHE A 179 7.91 -12.88 18.80
N ALA A 180 9.02 -12.53 19.44
CA ALA A 180 9.47 -13.19 20.66
C ALA A 180 8.45 -13.02 21.81
N PHE A 181 7.59 -12.01 21.74
CA PHE A 181 6.48 -11.80 22.67
C PHE A 181 5.18 -12.53 22.28
N ILE A 182 4.97 -12.85 21.00
CA ILE A 182 3.75 -13.54 20.54
C ILE A 182 3.89 -15.06 20.65
N ASP A 183 4.99 -15.66 20.16
CA ASP A 183 5.36 -17.09 20.37
C ASP A 183 6.70 -17.43 19.68
N PRO A 184 7.83 -17.55 20.40
CA PRO A 184 9.12 -17.92 19.83
C PRO A 184 9.11 -19.27 19.08
N SER A 185 8.14 -20.15 19.34
CA SER A 185 8.05 -21.45 18.66
C SER A 185 7.51 -21.37 17.22
N ARG A 186 6.93 -20.22 16.82
CA ARG A 186 6.29 -20.03 15.50
C ARG A 186 7.11 -19.27 14.47
N GLU A 187 8.28 -18.78 14.86
CA GLU A 187 9.20 -18.05 13.98
C GLU A 187 9.57 -18.86 12.72
N HIS A 188 9.87 -20.15 12.90
CA HIS A 188 10.25 -21.04 11.80
C HIS A 188 9.11 -21.27 10.80
N GLU A 189 7.86 -21.37 11.28
CA GLU A 189 6.69 -21.55 10.41
C GLU A 189 6.47 -20.34 9.50
N ALA A 190 6.75 -19.15 10.01
CA ALA A 190 6.51 -17.94 9.28
C ALA A 190 7.64 -17.54 8.32
N LEU A 191 8.90 -17.84 8.66
CA LEU A 191 10.00 -17.78 7.70
C LEU A 191 9.76 -18.74 6.52
N GLY A 192 9.26 -19.96 6.81
CA GLY A 192 8.82 -20.90 5.78
C GLY A 192 7.75 -20.31 4.86
N ARG A 193 6.72 -19.67 5.42
CA ARG A 193 5.64 -19.05 4.63
C ARG A 193 6.09 -17.87 3.78
N ILE A 194 6.99 -17.00 4.28
CA ILE A 194 7.55 -15.92 3.47
C ILE A 194 8.34 -16.51 2.30
N ALA A 195 9.16 -17.53 2.56
CA ALA A 195 9.89 -18.23 1.53
C ALA A 195 8.94 -18.90 0.52
N ASP A 196 7.83 -19.47 0.97
CA ASP A 196 6.79 -20.01 0.09
C ASP A 196 6.14 -18.90 -0.75
N MET A 197 5.89 -17.71 -0.19
CA MET A 197 5.32 -16.58 -0.93
C MET A 197 6.27 -16.00 -1.96
N ASP A 198 7.54 -15.83 -1.60
CA ASP A 198 8.59 -15.48 -2.56
C ASP A 198 8.69 -16.58 -3.63
N TYR A 199 8.66 -17.86 -3.24
CA TYR A 199 8.69 -18.97 -4.20
C TYR A 199 7.49 -18.91 -5.15
N LEU A 200 6.26 -18.76 -4.66
CA LEU A 200 5.07 -18.68 -5.51
C LEU A 200 5.09 -17.42 -6.40
N TRP A 201 5.49 -16.28 -5.87
CA TRP A 201 5.66 -15.04 -6.63
C TRP A 201 6.62 -15.22 -7.82
N ASN A 202 7.74 -15.88 -7.57
CA ASN A 202 8.83 -16.04 -8.53
C ASN A 202 8.62 -17.22 -9.50
N THR A 203 7.93 -18.28 -9.08
CA THR A 203 7.87 -19.55 -9.83
C THR A 203 6.48 -19.95 -10.27
N LYS A 204 5.42 -19.49 -9.60
CA LYS A 204 4.06 -19.96 -9.89
C LYS A 204 3.55 -19.34 -11.18
N ILE A 205 3.55 -20.15 -12.22
CA ILE A 205 3.08 -19.81 -13.55
C ILE A 205 1.56 -19.68 -13.53
N THR A 206 1.05 -18.45 -13.55
CA THR A 206 -0.39 -18.17 -13.40
C THR A 206 -0.94 -17.20 -14.44
N THR A 207 -0.08 -16.46 -15.14
CA THR A 207 -0.54 -15.31 -15.91
C THR A 207 -0.16 -15.40 -17.38
N PRO A 208 -1.13 -15.44 -18.32
CA PRO A 208 -0.87 -15.27 -19.74
C PRO A 208 -0.77 -13.77 -20.08
N ILE A 209 0.25 -13.05 -19.57
CA ILE A 209 0.44 -11.62 -19.91
C ILE A 209 1.10 -11.50 -21.28
N GLY A 210 0.32 -11.14 -22.29
CA GLY A 210 0.77 -10.87 -23.65
C GLY A 210 1.55 -12.02 -24.30
N GLY A 211 1.17 -13.27 -24.02
CA GLY A 211 1.81 -14.46 -24.62
C GLY A 211 1.84 -15.67 -23.67
N PRO A 212 2.99 -16.38 -23.57
CA PRO A 212 3.09 -17.63 -22.79
C PRO A 212 2.84 -17.37 -21.30
N LEU A 213 2.48 -18.44 -20.57
CA LEU A 213 2.28 -18.36 -19.13
C LEU A 213 3.59 -17.97 -18.43
N ARG A 214 3.50 -17.04 -17.48
CA ARG A 214 4.64 -16.51 -16.70
C ARG A 214 4.35 -16.57 -15.20
N SER A 215 5.41 -16.55 -14.39
CA SER A 215 5.30 -16.24 -12.97
C SER A 215 4.80 -14.81 -12.79
N VAL A 216 4.25 -14.49 -11.61
CA VAL A 216 3.71 -13.15 -11.33
C VAL A 216 4.81 -12.09 -11.47
N GLN A 217 6.01 -12.36 -10.94
CA GLN A 217 7.16 -11.46 -11.07
C GLN A 217 7.53 -11.20 -12.54
N ALA A 218 7.70 -12.26 -13.33
CA ALA A 218 8.12 -12.13 -14.73
C ALA A 218 7.05 -11.40 -15.57
N ALA A 219 5.78 -11.59 -15.23
CA ALA A 219 4.67 -10.91 -15.88
C ALA A 219 4.62 -9.41 -15.51
N CYS A 220 4.88 -9.08 -14.24
CA CYS A 220 4.99 -7.71 -13.75
C CYS A 220 6.15 -6.95 -14.40
N ASN A 221 7.35 -7.55 -14.46
CA ASN A 221 8.52 -6.95 -15.10
C ASN A 221 8.26 -6.64 -16.60
N LEU A 222 7.52 -7.51 -17.28
CA LEU A 222 7.09 -7.27 -18.66
C LEU A 222 6.09 -6.11 -18.76
N ALA A 223 5.19 -5.97 -17.79
CA ALA A 223 4.24 -4.87 -17.74
C ALA A 223 4.97 -3.52 -17.59
N VAL A 224 5.87 -3.42 -16.61
CA VAL A 224 6.65 -2.20 -16.34
C VAL A 224 7.56 -1.82 -17.51
N GLY A 225 8.07 -2.80 -18.27
CA GLY A 225 8.88 -2.56 -19.46
C GLY A 225 8.11 -2.16 -20.73
N SER A 226 6.78 -1.99 -20.65
CA SER A 226 5.97 -1.61 -21.83
C SER A 226 6.14 -0.14 -22.21
N GLY A 227 6.20 0.13 -23.52
CA GLY A 227 6.53 1.45 -24.06
C GLY A 227 5.36 2.43 -24.18
N ASN A 228 4.11 2.01 -23.95
CA ASN A 228 2.94 2.88 -23.98
C ASN A 228 2.02 2.65 -22.77
N ASP A 229 1.29 3.68 -22.38
CA ASP A 229 0.50 3.69 -21.14
C ASP A 229 -0.71 2.74 -21.18
N GLN A 230 -1.24 2.41 -22.36
CA GLN A 230 -2.38 1.49 -22.49
C GLN A 230 -1.96 0.04 -22.24
N ASP A 231 -0.84 -0.39 -22.84
CA ASP A 231 -0.27 -1.71 -22.60
C ASP A 231 0.21 -1.86 -21.17
N LEU A 232 0.86 -0.82 -20.62
CA LEU A 232 1.26 -0.78 -19.21
C LEU A 232 0.05 -1.01 -18.31
N LYS A 233 -1.03 -0.25 -18.55
CA LYS A 233 -2.26 -0.36 -17.77
C LYS A 233 -2.87 -1.76 -17.84
N ALA A 234 -3.07 -2.29 -19.05
CA ALA A 234 -3.68 -3.61 -19.23
C ALA A 234 -2.86 -4.72 -18.54
N ARG A 235 -1.54 -4.72 -18.75
CA ARG A 235 -0.65 -5.74 -18.20
C ARG A 235 -0.51 -5.62 -16.68
N MET A 236 -0.46 -4.40 -16.13
CA MET A 236 -0.42 -4.20 -14.67
C MET A 236 -1.72 -4.70 -14.00
N LEU A 237 -2.88 -4.48 -14.62
CA LEU A 237 -4.14 -5.02 -14.11
C LEU A 237 -4.18 -6.54 -14.12
N GLU A 238 -3.64 -7.18 -15.17
CA GLU A 238 -3.47 -8.64 -15.22
C GLU A 238 -2.51 -9.12 -14.12
N THR A 239 -1.41 -8.42 -13.88
CA THR A 239 -0.47 -8.72 -12.78
C THR A 239 -1.14 -8.60 -11.42
N ILE A 240 -1.91 -7.54 -11.17
CA ILE A 240 -2.65 -7.33 -9.91
C ILE A 240 -3.67 -8.45 -9.69
N ALA A 241 -4.39 -8.85 -10.75
CA ALA A 241 -5.35 -9.95 -10.66
C ALA A 241 -4.65 -11.29 -10.34
N ALA A 242 -3.49 -11.55 -10.98
CA ALA A 242 -2.70 -12.74 -10.72
C ALA A 242 -2.09 -12.75 -9.31
N SER A 243 -1.52 -11.62 -8.86
CA SER A 243 -0.96 -11.49 -7.51
C SER A 243 -2.03 -11.76 -6.45
N ARG A 244 -3.23 -11.20 -6.64
CA ARG A 244 -4.40 -11.48 -5.79
C ARG A 244 -4.74 -12.97 -5.81
N ALA A 245 -4.87 -13.60 -6.98
CA ALA A 245 -5.18 -15.04 -7.07
C ALA A 245 -4.13 -15.92 -6.37
N VAL A 246 -2.84 -15.58 -6.46
CA VAL A 246 -1.77 -16.30 -5.74
C VAL A 246 -1.87 -16.09 -4.24
N LEU A 247 -1.98 -14.83 -3.79
CA LEU A 247 -1.92 -14.47 -2.38
C LEU A 247 -3.20 -14.83 -1.61
N THR A 248 -4.36 -14.83 -2.27
CA THR A 248 -5.64 -15.20 -1.64
C THR A 248 -6.03 -16.65 -1.89
N GLY A 249 -5.51 -17.29 -2.93
CA GLY A 249 -6.00 -18.58 -3.41
C GLY A 249 -5.20 -19.81 -2.99
N GLU A 250 -3.91 -19.71 -2.64
CA GLU A 250 -3.05 -20.91 -2.62
C GLU A 250 -2.21 -21.21 -1.39
N VAL A 251 -2.25 -20.39 -0.34
CA VAL A 251 -1.15 -20.46 0.64
C VAL A 251 -1.44 -21.36 1.83
N VAL A 252 -2.69 -21.58 2.24
CA VAL A 252 -2.94 -22.50 3.36
C VAL A 252 -4.34 -23.07 3.29
N PRO A 253 -4.52 -24.39 3.05
CA PRO A 253 -5.82 -25.05 3.05
C PRO A 253 -6.63 -24.96 4.36
N ASN A 254 -6.15 -24.27 5.40
CA ASN A 254 -6.78 -24.19 6.72
C ASN A 254 -6.53 -22.85 7.45
N MET A 255 -6.21 -21.76 6.71
CA MET A 255 -6.17 -20.42 7.32
C MET A 255 -7.19 -19.51 6.65
N PRO A 256 -7.98 -18.76 7.43
CA PRO A 256 -8.75 -17.65 6.89
C PRO A 256 -7.84 -16.76 6.03
N GLY A 257 -8.26 -16.36 4.83
CA GLY A 257 -7.44 -15.53 3.91
C GLY A 257 -6.94 -14.22 4.52
N SER A 258 -7.51 -13.85 5.65
CA SER A 258 -7.22 -12.68 6.47
C SER A 258 -5.98 -12.86 7.38
N THR A 259 -5.65 -14.11 7.75
CA THR A 259 -4.43 -14.45 8.49
C THR A 259 -3.14 -14.44 7.64
N VAL A 260 -3.13 -14.85 6.36
CA VAL A 260 -1.87 -14.85 5.60
C VAL A 260 -1.33 -13.43 5.36
N LEU A 261 -2.23 -12.48 5.12
CA LEU A 261 -1.89 -11.06 5.05
C LEU A 261 -1.34 -10.60 6.41
N GLY A 262 -2.12 -10.75 7.50
CA GLY A 262 -1.75 -10.33 8.85
C GLY A 262 -0.43 -10.91 9.41
N TRP A 263 -0.05 -12.14 9.01
CA TRP A 263 1.16 -12.84 9.49
C TRP A 263 2.42 -12.53 8.66
N GLY A 264 2.32 -12.42 7.34
CA GLY A 264 3.49 -12.08 6.50
C GLY A 264 3.97 -10.65 6.76
N HIS A 265 3.05 -9.79 7.22
CA HIS A 265 3.39 -8.48 7.77
C HIS A 265 4.39 -8.67 8.91
N GLN A 266 4.09 -9.58 9.82
CA GLN A 266 4.57 -9.66 11.18
C GLN A 266 6.04 -10.14 11.34
N LEU A 267 6.70 -10.66 10.29
CA LEU A 267 8.06 -11.27 10.38
C LEU A 267 9.20 -10.62 9.60
N LEU A 268 8.95 -9.64 8.73
CA LEU A 268 9.99 -9.13 7.82
C LEU A 268 11.14 -8.38 8.55
N ASP A 269 11.07 -8.27 9.88
CA ASP A 269 12.05 -7.61 10.75
C ASP A 269 12.82 -8.57 11.69
N TYR A 270 12.62 -9.90 11.60
CA TYR A 270 13.22 -10.87 12.54
C TYR A 270 14.76 -10.96 12.51
N GLN A 271 15.46 -10.39 11.51
CA GLN A 271 16.91 -10.59 11.38
C GLN A 271 17.74 -9.35 11.04
N ASP A 272 17.27 -8.11 11.25
CA ASP A 272 17.95 -6.93 10.65
C ASP A 272 18.20 -7.14 9.15
N ASN A 273 17.33 -7.93 8.50
CA ASN A 273 17.49 -8.33 7.12
C ASN A 273 16.97 -7.18 6.24
N ALA A 274 17.73 -6.10 6.21
CA ALA A 274 17.73 -5.03 5.21
C ALA A 274 17.33 -5.54 3.81
N LYS A 275 17.80 -6.74 3.46
CA LYS A 275 17.50 -7.45 2.21
C LYS A 275 16.03 -7.76 1.96
N VAL A 276 15.20 -7.99 2.98
CA VAL A 276 13.78 -8.39 2.81
C VAL A 276 12.88 -7.18 2.55
N CYS A 277 13.28 -6.05 3.11
CA CYS A 277 12.60 -4.77 3.01
C CYS A 277 13.17 -3.88 1.89
N GLY A 278 14.35 -4.20 1.36
CA GLY A 278 15.17 -3.25 0.59
C GLY A 278 15.67 -2.09 1.46
N ALA A 279 15.33 -2.08 2.75
CA ALA A 279 15.76 -1.10 3.71
C ALA A 279 17.28 -1.18 3.75
N ASP A 280 17.93 -0.05 3.55
CA ASP A 280 19.37 0.06 3.68
C ASP A 280 20.16 -0.62 2.57
N ILE A 281 19.57 -0.97 1.41
CA ILE A 281 20.34 -1.28 0.20
C ILE A 281 19.92 -0.39 -0.97
N ASP A 282 20.88 0.14 -1.71
CA ASP A 282 20.61 0.88 -2.95
C ASP A 282 20.23 -0.06 -4.11
N GLY A 283 19.87 0.49 -5.27
CA GLY A 283 19.57 -0.29 -6.48
C GLY A 283 20.74 -1.15 -6.99
N ALA A 284 21.94 -1.00 -6.43
CA ALA A 284 23.13 -1.80 -6.70
C ALA A 284 23.44 -2.83 -5.59
N GLY A 285 22.62 -2.90 -4.53
CA GLY A 285 22.79 -3.82 -3.40
C GLY A 285 23.77 -3.33 -2.32
N THR A 286 24.16 -2.05 -2.33
CA THR A 286 25.10 -1.45 -1.37
C THR A 286 24.38 -0.94 -0.14
N ALA A 287 24.97 -1.16 1.04
CA ALA A 287 24.40 -0.67 2.29
C ALA A 287 24.27 0.86 2.32
N VAL A 288 23.09 1.40 2.61
CA VAL A 288 22.83 2.85 2.73
C VAL A 288 22.85 3.27 4.21
N PRO A 289 23.67 4.25 4.61
CA PRO A 289 23.68 4.74 5.99
C PRO A 289 22.35 5.40 6.38
N CYS A 290 21.78 4.95 7.49
CA CYS A 290 20.50 5.44 7.99
C CYS A 290 20.67 6.12 9.34
N ASN A 291 20.07 7.29 9.50
CA ASN A 291 19.88 7.90 10.80
C ASN A 291 18.42 7.74 11.20
N HIS A 292 18.17 6.81 12.12
CA HIS A 292 16.84 6.59 12.67
C HIS A 292 16.63 7.54 13.85
N PRO A 293 15.47 8.22 13.95
CA PRO A 293 15.17 9.02 15.13
C PRO A 293 15.32 8.15 16.39
N VAL A 294 16.09 8.64 17.37
CA VAL A 294 16.41 7.91 18.61
C VAL A 294 15.17 7.87 19.51
N ASN A 295 14.16 7.11 19.11
CA ASN A 295 13.02 6.82 19.95
C ASN A 295 13.14 5.38 20.42
N LYS A 296 13.30 5.19 21.74
CA LYS A 296 13.50 3.88 22.38
C LYS A 296 12.30 2.92 22.21
N ASN A 297 11.19 3.41 21.65
CA ASN A 297 10.06 2.60 21.21
C ASN A 297 10.11 2.49 19.69
N PHE A 298 10.93 1.55 19.20
CA PHE A 298 11.21 1.27 17.79
C PHE A 298 9.98 0.85 16.96
N ASN A 299 8.79 0.78 17.57
CA ASN A 299 7.63 0.04 17.10
C ASN A 299 6.40 0.92 16.78
N THR A 300 6.59 2.20 16.49
CA THR A 300 5.44 3.10 16.22
C THR A 300 5.58 3.81 14.89
N ALA A 301 4.48 3.83 14.12
CA ALA A 301 4.37 4.67 12.95
C ALA A 301 4.55 6.14 13.37
N VAL A 302 5.35 6.88 12.60
CA VAL A 302 5.49 8.33 12.81
C VAL A 302 4.30 8.99 12.14
N VAL A 303 3.58 9.78 12.92
CA VAL A 303 2.42 10.54 12.46
C VAL A 303 2.75 12.02 12.57
N GLN A 304 2.76 12.70 11.43
CA GLN A 304 2.94 14.15 11.31
C GLN A 304 1.64 14.81 10.86
#